data_AF-A0AAV1LAX5-F1
#
_entry.id   AF-A0AAV1LAX5-F1
#
_cell.length_a   1.000
_cell.length_b   1.000
_cell.length_c   1.000
_cell.angle_alpha   90.00
_cell.angle_beta   90.00
_cell.angle_gamma   90.00
#
_symmetry.space_group_name_H-M   'P 1'
#
loop_
_entity.id
_entity.type
_entity.pdbx_description
1 polymer ?
#
loop_
_entity_poly.entity_id
_entity_poly.type
_entity_poly.pdbx_seq_one_letter_code
_entity_poly.pdbx_strand_id
1 'polypeptide(L)'
;MQRFVKFPSNLETIKEQFYSIGSFHGIIGAIDGTHIPIQNPGGSYAEVFRNRKKYFSINVQIVCGPDLQIYDIVADRPGSVLDNRIF
;
A
#
# COMPACT_ATOMS: atom_id res chain seq x y z
N MET A 1 -20.69 -5.09 12.98
CA MET A 1 -20.07 -6.03 12.02
C MET A 1 -18.87 -5.32 11.41
N GLN A 2 -17.66 -5.87 11.49
CA GLN A 2 -16.47 -5.25 10.90
C GLN A 2 -16.46 -5.47 9.38
N ARG A 3 -16.17 -4.41 8.62
CA ARG A 3 -16.03 -4.45 7.16
C ARG A 3 -14.55 -4.36 6.82
N PHE A 4 -14.02 -5.40 6.19
CA PHE A 4 -12.63 -5.46 5.74
C PHE A 4 -12.53 -5.19 4.25
N VAL A 5 -11.37 -4.68 3.83
CA VAL A 5 -10.97 -4.65 2.43
C VAL A 5 -10.91 -6.08 1.91
N LYS A 6 -11.33 -6.28 0.66
CA LYS A 6 -11.25 -7.57 -0.03
C LYS A 6 -10.78 -7.33 -1.44
N PHE A 7 -9.85 -8.16 -1.89
CA PHE A 7 -9.47 -8.17 -3.28
C PHE A 7 -10.71 -8.50 -4.15
N PRO A 8 -10.95 -7.77 -5.24
CA PRO A 8 -12.12 -7.98 -6.08
C PRO A 8 -12.09 -9.33 -6.80
N SER A 9 -13.27 -9.89 -7.06
CA SER A 9 -13.42 -11.15 -7.81
C SER A 9 -13.70 -10.93 -9.30
N ASN A 10 -14.14 -9.74 -9.70
CA ASN A 10 -14.50 -9.38 -11.08
C ASN A 10 -13.28 -8.94 -11.92
N LEU A 11 -12.29 -9.82 -12.04
CA LEU A 11 -10.98 -9.48 -12.62
C LEU A 11 -11.04 -9.05 -14.09
N GLU A 12 -11.97 -9.60 -14.90
CA GLU A 12 -12.07 -9.23 -16.32
C GLU A 12 -12.44 -7.76 -16.53
N THR A 13 -13.45 -7.26 -15.80
CA THR A 13 -13.83 -5.84 -15.85
C THR A 13 -12.68 -4.93 -15.42
N ILE A 14 -11.91 -5.33 -14.41
CA ILE A 14 -10.78 -4.54 -13.92
C ILE A 14 -9.66 -4.45 -14.97
N LYS A 15 -9.38 -5.55 -15.68
CA LYS A 15 -8.42 -5.56 -16.79
C LYS A 15 -8.82 -4.57 -17.89
N GLU A 16 -10.10 -4.56 -18.27
CA GLU A 16 -10.63 -3.63 -19.28
C GLU A 16 -10.53 -2.17 -18.83
N GLN A 17 -10.81 -1.89 -17.55
CA GLN A 17 -10.70 -0.55 -16.97
C GLN A 17 -9.24 -0.06 -16.95
N PHE A 18 -8.29 -0.88 -16.50
CA PHE A 18 -6.87 -0.52 -16.55
C PHE A 18 -6.34 -0.36 -17.98
N TYR A 19 -6.79 -1.21 -18.90
CA TYR A 19 -6.47 -1.06 -20.32
C TYR A 19 -6.95 0.29 -20.85
N SER A 20 -8.12 0.75 -20.43
CA SER A 20 -8.67 2.05 -20.84
C SER A 20 -7.87 3.25 -20.30
N ILE A 21 -7.13 3.09 -19.20
CA ILE A 21 -6.29 4.14 -18.60
C ILE A 21 -4.93 4.25 -19.30
N GLY A 22 -4.27 3.11 -19.54
CA GLY A 22 -2.85 3.09 -19.93
C GLY A 22 -2.51 2.14 -21.08
N SER A 23 -3.50 1.50 -21.71
CA SER A 23 -3.32 0.50 -22.78
C SER A 23 -2.42 -0.70 -22.39
N PHE A 24 -2.30 -0.98 -21.09
CA PHE A 24 -1.57 -2.13 -20.59
C PHE A 24 -2.52 -3.30 -20.30
N HIS A 25 -2.24 -4.46 -20.87
CA HIS A 25 -3.13 -5.62 -20.78
C HIS A 25 -2.92 -6.40 -19.47
N GLY A 26 -4.00 -6.98 -18.96
CA GLY A 26 -3.94 -7.96 -17.86
C GLY A 26 -3.70 -7.37 -16.46
N ILE A 27 -3.70 -6.04 -16.29
CA ILE A 27 -3.57 -5.41 -14.97
C ILE A 27 -4.84 -5.65 -14.15
N ILE A 28 -4.67 -6.11 -12.92
CA ILE A 28 -5.76 -6.29 -11.94
C ILE A 28 -5.61 -5.40 -10.70
N GLY A 29 -4.55 -4.61 -10.65
CA GLY A 29 -4.23 -3.68 -9.58
C GLY A 29 -2.86 -3.05 -9.78
N ALA A 30 -2.65 -1.87 -9.20
CA ALA A 30 -1.36 -1.20 -9.12
C ALA A 30 -0.86 -1.22 -7.68
N ILE A 31 0.38 -1.65 -7.46
CA ILE A 31 0.98 -1.80 -6.13
C ILE A 31 2.05 -0.72 -5.92
N ASP A 32 2.03 -0.07 -4.76
CA ASP A 32 3.10 0.85 -4.34
C ASP A 32 3.21 0.93 -2.81
N GLY A 33 4.36 1.41 -2.33
CA GLY A 33 4.63 1.69 -0.92
C GLY A 33 4.44 3.17 -0.58
N THR A 34 3.86 3.46 0.59
CA THR A 34 3.69 4.82 1.09
C THR A 34 3.97 4.93 2.57
N HIS A 35 4.53 6.07 3.00
CA HIS A 35 4.82 6.32 4.41
C HIS A 35 3.70 7.11 5.07
N ILE A 36 2.99 6.49 6.00
CA ILE A 36 1.99 7.14 6.84
C ILE A 36 2.68 7.74 8.07
N PRO A 37 2.67 9.08 8.26
CA PRO A 37 3.32 9.72 9.40
C PRO A 37 2.71 9.26 10.72
N ILE A 38 3.56 9.05 11.71
CA ILE A 38 3.15 8.79 13.10
C ILE A 38 3.89 9.76 14.03
N GLN A 39 3.35 9.92 15.24
CA GLN A 39 4.11 10.55 16.32
C GLN A 39 5.30 9.66 16.70
N ASN A 40 6.32 10.24 17.32
CA ASN A 40 7.44 9.47 17.86
C ASN A 40 6.88 8.40 18.82
N PRO A 41 7.05 7.10 18.52
CA PRO A 41 6.49 6.05 19.35
C PRO A 41 7.20 5.92 20.71
N GLY A 42 8.35 6.55 20.88
CA GLY A 42 9.15 6.51 22.11
C GLY A 42 9.85 5.17 22.33
N GLY A 43 10.64 5.10 23.41
CA GLY A 43 11.40 3.90 23.77
C GLY A 43 12.65 3.65 22.92
N SER A 44 13.34 2.55 23.22
CA SER A 44 14.61 2.17 22.59
C SER A 44 14.51 1.83 21.10
N TYR A 45 13.31 1.53 20.61
CA TYR A 45 13.07 1.11 19.22
C TYR A 45 12.49 2.23 18.34
N ALA A 46 12.31 3.46 18.82
CA ALA A 46 11.65 4.51 18.05
C ALA A 46 12.29 4.78 16.69
N GLU A 47 13.62 4.71 16.60
CA GLU A 47 14.37 4.98 15.38
C GLU A 47 14.09 4.00 14.24
N VAL A 48 13.57 2.79 14.51
CA VAL A 48 13.17 1.86 13.44
C VAL A 48 11.97 2.37 12.65
N PHE A 49 11.20 3.31 13.20
CA PHE A 49 10.10 3.97 12.50
C PHE A 49 10.56 5.20 11.72
N ARG A 50 11.81 5.66 11.90
CA ARG A 50 12.33 6.81 11.15
C ARG A 50 12.62 6.39 9.71
N ASN A 51 12.02 7.10 8.76
CA ASN A 51 12.24 6.85 7.33
C ASN A 51 13.41 7.67 6.76
N ARG A 52 13.71 7.46 5.47
CA ARG A 52 14.74 8.19 4.73
C ARG A 52 14.53 9.71 4.66
N LYS A 53 13.29 10.17 4.86
CA LYS A 53 12.89 11.59 4.91
C LYS A 53 12.96 12.17 6.33
N LYS A 54 13.53 11.42 7.28
CA LYS A 54 13.81 11.82 8.67
C LYS A 54 12.59 12.05 9.57
N TYR A 55 11.40 11.56 9.19
CA TYR A 55 10.22 11.55 10.08
C TYR A 55 9.81 10.12 10.46
N PHE A 56 9.05 9.98 11.55
CA PHE A 56 8.53 8.68 11.99
C PHE A 56 7.31 8.29 11.17
N SER A 57 7.28 7.05 10.69
CA SER A 57 6.20 6.56 9.84
C SER A 57 6.02 5.05 9.96
N ILE A 58 4.84 4.60 9.54
CA ILE A 58 4.58 3.21 9.15
C ILE A 58 4.74 3.17 7.62
N ASN A 59 5.50 2.20 7.12
CA ASN A 59 5.55 1.92 5.69
C ASN A 59 4.38 1.00 5.34
N VAL A 60 3.53 1.45 4.43
CA VAL A 60 2.28 0.80 4.06
C VAL A 60 2.33 0.46 2.57
N GLN A 61 2.17 -0.80 2.24
CA GLN A 61 1.94 -1.23 0.86
C GLN A 61 0.44 -1.23 0.58
N ILE A 62 0.04 -0.71 -0.58
CA ILE A 62 -1.35 -0.65 -0.99
C ILE A 62 -1.45 -1.20 -2.41
N VAL A 63 -2.46 -2.03 -2.66
CA VAL A 63 -2.90 -2.36 -4.02
C VAL A 63 -4.14 -1.53 -4.35
N CYS A 64 -4.05 -0.75 -5.42
CA CYS A 64 -5.10 0.14 -5.88
C CYS A 64 -5.75 -0.37 -7.17
N GLY A 65 -7.06 -0.16 -7.29
CA GLY A 65 -7.84 -0.34 -8.50
C GLY A 65 -7.74 0.83 -9.48
N PRO A 66 -8.40 0.71 -10.64
CA PRO A 66 -8.36 1.72 -11.71
C PRO A 66 -9.05 3.03 -11.32
N ASP A 67 -9.95 3.01 -10.33
CA ASP A 67 -10.68 4.18 -9.82
C ASP A 67 -10.26 4.51 -8.36
N LEU A 68 -8.96 4.41 -8.07
CA LEU A 68 -8.37 4.72 -6.75
C LEU A 68 -8.95 3.90 -5.57
N GLN A 69 -9.61 2.78 -5.86
CA GLN A 69 -10.15 1.87 -4.87
C GLN A 69 -9.01 1.13 -4.17
N ILE A 70 -9.09 0.91 -2.85
CA ILE A 70 -8.13 0.07 -2.14
C ILE A 70 -8.58 -1.40 -2.24
N TYR A 71 -7.77 -2.25 -2.87
CA TYR A 71 -8.01 -3.69 -3.04
C TYR A 71 -7.30 -4.52 -1.98
N ASP A 72 -6.15 -4.06 -1.50
CA ASP A 72 -5.39 -4.68 -0.42
C ASP A 72 -4.53 -3.66 0.31
N ILE A 73 -4.20 -3.94 1.57
CA ILE A 73 -3.35 -3.09 2.41
C ILE A 73 -2.50 -3.91 3.38
N VAL A 74 -1.20 -3.64 3.40
CA VAL A 74 -0.26 -4.16 4.40
C VAL A 74 0.35 -2.97 5.14
N ALA A 75 0.00 -2.81 6.41
CA ALA A 75 0.37 -1.65 7.24
C ALA A 75 1.14 -2.04 8.51
N ASP A 76 2.00 -3.05 8.43
CA ASP A 76 2.69 -3.67 9.57
C ASP A 76 4.19 -3.32 9.65
N ARG A 77 4.74 -2.60 8.67
CA ARG A 77 6.19 -2.37 8.58
C ARG A 77 6.61 -1.00 9.14
N PRO A 78 7.70 -0.93 9.93
CA PRO A 78 8.28 0.34 10.35
C PRO A 78 8.80 1.18 9.18
N GLY A 79 8.83 2.50 9.35
CA GLY A 79 9.26 3.45 8.31
C GLY A 79 10.70 3.31 7.82
N SER A 80 11.58 2.59 8.53
CA SER A 80 12.93 2.28 8.04
C SER A 80 12.98 1.12 7.03
N VAL A 81 11.92 0.31 6.94
CA VAL A 81 11.84 -0.86 6.05
C VAL A 81 11.68 -0.40 4.60
N LEU A 82 12.42 -1.04 3.70
CA LEU A 82 12.32 -0.83 2.26
C LEU A 82 11.06 -1.50 1.68
N ASP A 83 10.48 -0.88 0.65
CA ASP A 83 9.23 -1.33 0.01
C ASP A 83 9.31 -2.76 -0.53
N ASN A 84 10.50 -3.18 -1.00
CA ASN A 84 10.75 -4.54 -1.49
C ASN A 84 10.77 -5.63 -0.41
N ARG A 85 10.54 -5.27 0.86
CA ARG A 85 10.47 -6.19 2.00
C ARG A 85 9.05 -6.32 2.56
N ILE A 86 8.07 -5.66 1.95
CA ILE A 86 6.65 -5.76 2.30
C ILE A 86 6.00 -6.81 1.38
N PHE A 87 5.41 -7.84 1.97
CA PHE A 87 4.76 -8.96 1.28
C PHE A 87 3.48 -9.33 2.02
#